data_AF-A0A1B9MM19-F1
#
_entry.id   AF-A0A1B9MM19-F1
#
_cell.length_a   1.000
_cell.length_b   1.000
_cell.length_c   1.000
_cell.angle_alpha   90.00
_cell.angle_beta   90.00
_cell.angle_gamma   90.00
#
_symmetry.space_group_name_H-M   'P 1'
#
loop_
_entity.id
_entity.type
_entity.pdbx_description
1 polymer ?
#
loop_
_entity_poly.entity_id
_entity_poly.type
_entity_poly.pdbx_seq_one_letter_code
_entity_poly.pdbx_strand_id
1 'polypeptide(L)'
;MVTIIDYNYLIDDDLKYFNLKKYQNNFYHRIRNIGINSQIIGCFELDYHQDINAWLPHFHLIIPDNTETIEYLRTVARNINKHSIRNGVRKRPILVQKLSNPIKQISYLFKFMPQMVISYVYKGKRYTRKISLKGEQKVIALVKFDRFGFNNLIFKYGIRLPNFTKNLNRKS
;
A
#
# COMPACT_ATOMS: atom_id res chain seq x y z
N MET A 1 -5.22 0.51 12.01
CA MET A 1 -4.53 0.68 10.71
C MET A 1 -3.47 -0.40 10.55
N VAL A 2 -3.39 -0.98 9.36
CA VAL A 2 -2.38 -1.97 8.99
C VAL A 2 -1.65 -1.47 7.75
N THR A 3 -0.33 -1.51 7.74
CA THR A 3 0.47 -1.28 6.53
C THR A 3 1.07 -2.61 6.09
N ILE A 4 0.89 -3.00 4.84
CA ILE A 4 1.55 -4.16 4.24
C ILE A 4 2.54 -3.67 3.19
N ILE A 5 3.78 -4.10 3.30
CA ILE A 5 4.87 -3.75 2.37
C ILE A 5 5.18 -4.97 1.51
N ASP A 6 5.27 -4.75 0.20
CA ASP A 6 5.73 -5.74 -0.77
C ASP A 6 7.20 -5.53 -1.07
N TYR A 7 8.04 -6.47 -0.61
CA TYR A 7 9.47 -6.48 -0.84
C TYR A 7 9.87 -7.16 -2.17
N ASN A 8 8.92 -7.52 -3.03
CA ASN A 8 9.20 -7.80 -4.45
C ASN A 8 9.25 -6.46 -5.21
N TYR A 9 10.20 -5.62 -4.81
CA TYR A 9 10.40 -4.25 -5.29
C TYR A 9 10.33 -4.13 -6.82
N LEU A 10 9.98 -2.94 -7.30
CA LEU A 10 9.94 -2.62 -8.72
C LEU A 10 11.13 -1.73 -9.06
N ILE A 11 11.97 -2.10 -10.01
CA ILE A 11 12.93 -1.14 -10.58
C ILE A 11 12.20 -0.15 -11.48
N ASP A 12 12.88 0.92 -11.91
CA ASP A 12 12.28 1.98 -12.73
C ASP A 12 11.61 1.42 -14.01
N ASP A 13 12.22 0.45 -14.67
CA ASP A 13 11.65 -0.20 -15.85
C ASP A 13 10.43 -1.05 -15.53
N ASP A 14 10.42 -1.79 -14.41
CA ASP A 14 9.24 -2.54 -13.97
C ASP A 14 8.07 -1.61 -13.68
N LEU A 15 8.34 -0.45 -13.09
CA LEU A 15 7.31 0.55 -12.80
C LEU A 15 6.66 1.06 -14.09
N LYS A 16 7.40 1.17 -15.21
CA LYS A 16 6.86 1.55 -16.53
C LYS A 16 5.79 0.58 -17.04
N TYR A 17 5.85 -0.70 -16.67
CA TYR A 17 4.86 -1.71 -17.06
C TYR A 17 3.93 -2.13 -15.92
N PHE A 18 4.13 -1.58 -14.73
CA PHE A 18 3.33 -1.90 -13.55
C PHE A 18 1.85 -1.58 -13.78
N ASN A 19 1.02 -2.62 -13.62
CA ASN A 19 -0.43 -2.54 -13.73
C ASN A 19 -1.05 -2.56 -12.33
N LEU A 20 -1.39 -1.36 -11.82
CA LEU A 20 -1.97 -1.18 -10.49
C LEU A 20 -3.26 -1.98 -10.31
N LYS A 21 -4.14 -1.99 -11.31
CA LYS A 21 -5.42 -2.72 -11.24
C LYS A 21 -5.21 -4.22 -11.06
N LYS A 22 -4.29 -4.81 -11.85
CA LYS A 22 -3.91 -6.22 -11.70
C LYS A 22 -3.29 -6.48 -10.33
N TYR A 23 -2.42 -5.59 -9.86
CA TYR A 23 -1.77 -5.70 -8.56
C TYR A 23 -2.79 -5.69 -7.40
N GLN A 24 -3.72 -4.73 -7.40
CA GLN A 24 -4.81 -4.66 -6.42
C GLN A 24 -5.76 -5.85 -6.50
N ASN A 25 -6.09 -6.34 -7.70
CA ASN A 25 -6.90 -7.54 -7.85
C ASN A 25 -6.20 -8.77 -7.25
N ASN A 26 -4.90 -8.93 -7.49
CA ASN A 26 -4.13 -10.00 -6.87
C ASN A 26 -4.14 -9.90 -5.34
N PHE A 27 -4.00 -8.69 -4.80
CA PHE A 27 -4.09 -8.45 -3.36
C PHE A 27 -5.50 -8.76 -2.81
N TYR A 28 -6.55 -8.33 -3.50
CA TYR A 28 -7.94 -8.65 -3.20
C TYR A 28 -8.16 -10.16 -3.14
N HIS A 29 -7.67 -10.92 -4.12
CA HIS A 29 -7.82 -12.37 -4.13
C HIS A 29 -7.05 -13.05 -3.00
N ARG A 30 -5.87 -12.55 -2.62
CA ARG A 30 -5.13 -13.07 -1.45
C ARG A 30 -5.91 -12.87 -0.15
N ILE A 31 -6.52 -11.71 0.04
CA ILE A 31 -7.40 -11.42 1.19
C ILE A 31 -8.65 -12.30 1.16
N ARG A 32 -9.28 -12.46 0.00
CA ARG A 32 -10.48 -13.29 -0.17
C ARG A 32 -10.19 -14.76 0.15
N ASN A 33 -9.10 -15.30 -0.38
CA ASN A 33 -8.78 -16.71 -0.27
C ASN A 33 -8.40 -17.13 1.16
N ILE A 34 -8.00 -16.19 2.01
CA ILE A 34 -7.70 -16.48 3.42
C ILE A 34 -8.92 -16.35 4.34
N GLY A 35 -10.09 -16.02 3.80
CA GLY A 35 -11.36 -16.02 4.53
C GLY A 35 -11.66 -14.73 5.30
N ILE A 36 -11.00 -13.61 4.99
CA ILE A 36 -11.35 -12.33 5.62
C ILE A 36 -12.75 -11.92 5.16
N ASN A 37 -13.68 -11.79 6.11
CA ASN A 37 -15.07 -11.37 5.85
C ASN A 37 -15.37 -9.92 6.26
N SER A 38 -14.41 -9.25 6.91
CA SER A 38 -14.53 -7.85 7.33
C SER A 38 -14.32 -6.89 6.15
N GLN A 39 -14.95 -5.72 6.23
CA GLN A 39 -14.73 -4.65 5.27
C GLN A 39 -13.36 -4.02 5.49
N ILE A 40 -12.64 -3.74 4.40
CA ILE A 40 -11.34 -3.08 4.44
C ILE A 40 -11.36 -1.90 3.46
N ILE A 41 -10.94 -0.74 3.94
CA ILE A 41 -10.67 0.45 3.13
C ILE A 41 -9.19 0.72 3.20
N GLY A 42 -8.57 1.09 2.10
CA GLY A 42 -7.17 1.44 2.11
C GLY A 42 -6.74 2.28 0.92
N CYS A 43 -5.44 2.48 0.83
CA CYS A 43 -4.78 3.03 -0.33
C CYS A 43 -3.62 2.14 -0.76
N PHE A 44 -3.21 2.33 -2.01
CA PHE A 44 -1.93 1.92 -2.54
C PHE A 44 -0.99 3.13 -2.55
N GLU A 45 0.24 2.91 -2.11
CA GLU A 45 1.32 3.89 -2.15
C GLU A 45 2.61 3.26 -2.67
N LEU A 46 3.51 4.12 -3.18
CA LEU A 46 4.83 3.76 -3.68
C LEU A 46 5.87 4.70 -3.09
N ASP A 47 6.85 4.13 -2.40
CA ASP A 47 8.02 4.84 -1.92
C ASP A 47 9.26 4.39 -2.71
N TYR A 48 10.09 5.33 -3.15
CA TYR A 48 11.38 5.02 -3.78
C TYR A 48 12.46 4.86 -2.72
N HIS A 49 13.10 3.70 -2.65
CA HIS A 49 14.17 3.43 -1.69
C HIS A 49 15.54 3.59 -2.33
N GLN A 50 16.27 4.65 -1.94
CA GLN A 50 17.58 4.96 -2.52
C GLN A 50 18.61 3.85 -2.27
N ASP A 51 18.53 3.16 -1.14
CA ASP A 51 19.51 2.12 -0.77
C ASP A 51 19.43 0.85 -1.62
N ILE A 52 18.30 0.61 -2.29
CA ILE A 52 18.08 -0.53 -3.19
C ILE A 52 17.74 -0.10 -4.61
N ASN A 53 17.76 1.20 -4.89
CA ASN A 53 17.43 1.81 -6.18
C ASN A 53 16.12 1.27 -6.79
N ALA A 54 15.08 1.15 -5.97
CA ALA A 54 13.83 0.52 -6.36
C ALA A 54 12.62 1.07 -5.60
N TRP A 55 11.44 0.94 -6.20
CA TRP A 55 10.15 1.29 -5.64
C TRP A 55 9.63 0.15 -4.76
N LEU A 56 9.12 0.49 -3.57
CA LEU A 56 8.43 -0.45 -2.68
C LEU A 56 6.94 -0.15 -2.67
N PRO A 57 6.13 -1.04 -3.28
CA PRO A 57 4.68 -0.98 -3.18
C PRO A 57 4.23 -1.28 -1.75
N HIS A 58 3.23 -0.54 -1.28
CA HIS A 58 2.61 -0.83 -0.01
C HIS A 58 1.13 -0.47 0.01
N PHE A 59 0.41 -1.17 0.88
CA PHE A 59 -0.99 -0.93 1.17
C PHE A 59 -1.15 -0.38 2.58
N HIS A 60 -1.80 0.76 2.72
CA HIS A 60 -2.28 1.25 4.01
C HIS A 60 -3.76 0.94 4.15
N LEU A 61 -4.13 0.21 5.20
CA LEU A 61 -5.45 -0.37 5.40
C LEU A 61 -6.07 0.07 6.73
N ILE A 62 -7.33 0.46 6.67
CA ILE A 62 -8.25 0.57 7.80
C ILE A 62 -9.05 -0.72 7.85
N ILE A 63 -8.97 -1.38 8.99
CA ILE A 63 -9.67 -2.62 9.29
C ILE A 63 -10.36 -2.47 10.64
N PRO A 64 -11.43 -3.25 10.91
CA PRO A 64 -11.94 -3.44 12.25
C PRO A 64 -10.84 -3.94 13.19
N ASP A 65 -10.92 -3.58 14.48
CA ASP A 65 -10.00 -4.06 15.51
C ASP A 65 -10.32 -5.52 15.87
N ASN A 66 -10.00 -6.43 14.94
CA ASN A 66 -10.22 -7.86 15.06
C ASN A 66 -8.88 -8.59 14.90
N THR A 67 -8.47 -9.28 15.97
CA THR A 67 -7.23 -10.07 16.03
C THR A 67 -7.12 -11.11 14.92
N GLU A 68 -8.22 -11.77 14.58
CA GLU A 68 -8.28 -12.78 13.50
C GLU A 68 -7.99 -12.13 12.13
N THR A 69 -8.62 -10.99 11.83
CA THR A 69 -8.35 -10.24 10.59
C THR A 69 -6.89 -9.81 10.51
N ILE A 70 -6.31 -9.36 11.63
CA ILE A 70 -4.90 -8.99 11.70
C ILE A 70 -3.99 -10.18 11.40
N GLU A 71 -4.29 -11.36 11.95
CA GLU A 71 -3.47 -12.56 11.77
C GLU A 71 -3.55 -13.10 10.33
N TYR A 72 -4.72 -13.02 9.71
CA TYR A 72 -4.89 -13.28 8.28
C TYR A 72 -4.07 -12.32 7.43
N LEU A 73 -4.10 -11.01 7.72
CA LEU A 73 -3.27 -10.04 7.01
C LEU A 73 -1.77 -10.28 7.21
N ARG A 74 -1.34 -10.74 8.39
CA ARG A 74 0.05 -11.19 8.61
C ARG A 74 0.41 -12.35 7.69
N THR A 75 -0.50 -13.30 7.50
CA THR A 75 -0.30 -14.43 6.57
C THR A 75 -0.24 -13.95 5.12
N VAL A 76 -1.12 -13.05 4.70
CA VAL A 76 -1.06 -12.43 3.37
C VAL A 76 0.28 -11.73 3.15
N ALA A 77 0.72 -10.91 4.11
CA ALA A 77 2.01 -10.21 4.05
C ALA A 77 3.19 -11.18 3.96
N ARG A 78 3.18 -12.28 4.73
CA ARG A 78 4.19 -13.35 4.62
C ARG A 78 4.20 -14.00 3.24
N ASN A 79 3.03 -14.31 2.68
CA ASN A 79 2.90 -14.98 1.39
C ASN A 79 3.32 -14.09 0.21
N ILE A 80 3.02 -12.79 0.25
CA ILE A 80 3.52 -11.82 -0.73
C ILE A 80 5.04 -11.84 -0.74
N ASN A 81 5.64 -11.86 0.46
CA ASN A 81 7.08 -11.68 0.63
C ASN A 81 7.88 -12.99 0.68
N LYS A 82 7.27 -14.14 0.41
CA LYS A 82 7.88 -15.48 0.58
C LYS A 82 9.23 -15.63 -0.13
N HIS A 83 9.34 -15.09 -1.34
CA HIS A 83 10.54 -15.20 -2.18
C HIS A 83 11.34 -13.90 -2.28
N SER A 84 10.91 -12.84 -1.59
CA SER A 84 11.66 -11.58 -1.59
C SER A 84 13.07 -11.82 -1.02
N ILE A 85 14.08 -11.09 -1.47
CA ILE A 85 15.43 -11.13 -0.92
C ILE A 85 15.87 -9.69 -0.66
N ARG A 86 16.28 -9.40 0.57
CA ARG A 86 16.87 -8.10 0.95
C ARG A 86 18.00 -8.36 1.94
N ASN A 87 19.22 -8.39 1.44
CA ASN A 87 20.39 -8.77 2.21
C ASN A 87 20.64 -7.75 3.35
N GLY A 88 21.00 -8.27 4.53
CA GLY A 88 21.35 -7.44 5.69
C GLY A 88 20.19 -6.65 6.33
N VAL A 89 18.93 -6.90 5.95
CA VAL A 89 17.76 -6.19 6.50
C VAL A 89 16.69 -7.17 6.99
N ARG A 90 16.35 -7.09 8.28
CA ARG A 90 15.19 -7.81 8.83
C ARG A 90 13.90 -7.23 8.24
N LYS A 91 13.21 -8.02 7.43
CA LYS A 91 11.93 -7.63 6.82
C LYS A 91 10.84 -7.47 7.87
N ARG A 92 10.07 -6.40 7.74
CA ARG A 92 8.87 -6.12 8.52
C ARG A 92 7.74 -5.84 7.53
N PRO A 93 7.22 -6.88 6.85
CA PRO A 93 6.27 -6.73 5.75
C PRO A 93 4.89 -6.26 6.22
N ILE A 94 4.67 -6.16 7.54
CA ILE A 94 3.43 -5.68 8.12
C ILE A 94 3.71 -4.82 9.35
N LEU A 95 3.02 -3.69 9.44
CA LEU A 95 2.98 -2.81 10.60
C LEU A 95 1.53 -2.64 11.04
N VAL A 96 1.22 -2.91 12.30
CA VAL A 96 -0.12 -2.77 12.88
C VAL A 96 -0.09 -1.64 13.90
N GLN A 97 -1.01 -0.70 13.77
CA GLN A 97 -1.13 0.46 14.65
C GLN A 97 -2.60 0.70 15.01
N LYS A 98 -2.88 0.94 16.29
CA LYS A 98 -4.22 1.38 16.73
C LYS A 98 -4.51 2.79 16.22
N LEU A 99 -5.78 3.08 15.96
CA LEU A 99 -6.23 4.43 15.60
C LEU A 99 -6.40 5.24 16.90
N SER A 100 -5.43 6.08 17.24
CA SER A 100 -5.48 6.97 18.41
C SER A 100 -5.73 8.43 18.04
N ASN A 101 -5.38 8.84 16.82
CA ASN A 101 -5.70 10.15 16.27
C ASN A 101 -6.27 9.94 14.84
N PRO A 102 -7.59 9.72 14.73
CA PRO A 102 -8.22 9.34 13.47
C PRO A 102 -7.94 10.34 12.35
N ILE A 103 -8.03 11.64 12.60
CA ILE A 103 -7.77 12.67 11.58
C ILE A 103 -6.36 12.54 11.03
N LYS A 104 -5.34 12.54 11.92
CA LYS A 104 -3.94 12.44 11.51
C LYS A 104 -3.66 11.15 10.74
N GLN A 105 -4.22 10.03 11.19
CA GLN A 105 -3.95 8.71 10.62
C GLN A 105 -4.70 8.48 9.30
N ILE A 106 -5.93 8.98 9.18
CA ILE A 106 -6.69 8.94 7.92
C ILE A 106 -6.02 9.84 6.88
N SER A 107 -5.63 11.07 7.24
CA SER A 107 -4.88 11.95 6.33
C SER A 107 -3.53 11.37 5.92
N TYR A 108 -2.88 10.64 6.82
CA TYR A 108 -1.66 9.90 6.48
C TYR A 108 -1.95 8.74 5.51
N LEU A 109 -3.06 8.03 5.68
CA LEU A 109 -3.45 6.90 4.83
C LEU A 109 -3.82 7.32 3.42
N PHE A 110 -4.35 8.52 3.20
CA PHE A 110 -4.69 9.00 1.85
C PHE A 110 -3.62 9.95 1.29
N LYS A 111 -2.36 9.72 1.66
CA LYS A 111 -1.24 10.53 1.19
C LYS A 111 -0.75 10.05 -0.18
N PHE A 112 -1.41 10.52 -1.24
CA PHE A 112 -1.02 10.22 -2.63
C PHE A 112 0.20 11.03 -3.10
N MET A 113 1.30 10.95 -2.37
CA MET A 113 2.54 11.65 -2.72
C MET A 113 3.72 10.68 -2.64
N PRO A 114 4.25 10.21 -3.79
CA PRO A 114 5.41 9.34 -3.79
C PRO A 114 6.64 10.08 -3.25
N GLN A 115 7.42 9.42 -2.40
CA GLN A 115 8.57 10.02 -1.72
C GLN A 115 9.82 9.17 -1.89
N MET A 116 10.98 9.79 -1.74
CA MET A 116 12.25 9.10 -1.63
C MET A 116 12.55 8.78 -0.17
N VAL A 117 12.84 7.52 0.13
CA VAL A 117 13.29 7.02 1.43
C VAL A 117 14.79 6.87 1.39
N ILE A 118 15.47 7.64 2.25
CA ILE A 118 16.92 7.56 2.45
C ILE A 118 17.20 6.81 3.74
N SER A 119 17.97 5.73 3.64
CA SER A 119 18.48 4.99 4.80
C SER A 119 19.83 5.56 5.25
N TYR A 120 20.02 5.74 6.54
CA TYR A 120 21.29 6.20 7.12
C TYR A 120 21.55 5.54 8.47
N VAL A 121 22.81 5.49 8.90
CA VAL A 121 23.20 4.94 10.21
C VAL A 121 23.58 6.10 11.13
N TYR A 122 23.02 6.11 12.34
CA TYR A 122 23.36 7.08 13.37
C TYR A 122 23.50 6.34 14.70
N LYS A 123 24.62 6.54 15.41
CA LYS A 123 24.92 5.84 16.69
C LYS A 123 24.69 4.32 16.61
N GLY A 124 25.15 3.69 15.51
CA GLY A 124 25.03 2.24 15.29
C GLY A 124 23.62 1.72 14.97
N LYS A 125 22.61 2.59 14.91
CA LYS A 125 21.23 2.22 14.55
C LYS A 125 20.89 2.72 13.15
N ARG A 126 20.17 1.89 12.39
CA ARG A 126 19.65 2.25 11.07
C ARG A 126 18.38 3.09 11.22
N TYR A 127 18.36 4.23 10.55
CA TYR A 127 17.23 5.15 10.46
C TYR A 127 16.81 5.35 9.00
N THR A 128 15.62 5.91 8.82
CA THR A 128 15.12 6.32 7.51
C THR A 128 14.55 7.73 7.62
N ARG A 129 14.70 8.52 6.55
CA ARG A 129 14.02 9.80 6.37
C ARG A 129 13.36 9.85 5.00
N LYS A 130 12.18 10.48 4.92
CA LYS A 130 11.48 10.73 3.66
C LYS A 130 11.82 12.12 3.14
N ILE A 131 12.17 12.24 1.87
CA ILE A 131 12.38 13.51 1.17
C ILE A 131 11.59 13.53 -0.14
N SER A 132 11.45 14.70 -0.75
CA SER A 132 10.88 14.81 -2.09
C SER A 132 11.73 14.04 -3.11
N LEU A 133 11.07 13.39 -4.07
CA LEU A 133 11.73 12.81 -5.23
C LEU A 133 12.47 13.88 -6.03
N LYS A 134 13.54 13.48 -6.72
CA LYS A 134 14.38 14.33 -7.56
C LYS A 134 14.59 13.68 -8.94
N GLY A 135 14.99 14.48 -9.91
CA GLY A 135 15.40 14.01 -11.24
C GLY A 135 14.40 13.07 -11.90
N GLU A 136 14.93 11.99 -12.47
CA GLU A 136 14.18 11.00 -13.23
C GLU A 136 13.08 10.31 -12.39
N GLN A 137 13.36 9.93 -11.15
CA GLN A 137 12.38 9.24 -10.30
C GLN A 137 11.15 10.12 -10.02
N LYS A 138 11.33 11.44 -9.93
CA LYS A 138 10.20 12.38 -9.80
C LYS A 138 9.34 12.35 -11.06
N VAL A 139 9.95 12.38 -12.25
CA VAL A 139 9.24 12.38 -13.53
C VAL A 139 8.49 11.06 -13.71
N ILE A 140 9.15 9.92 -13.50
CA ILE A 140 8.55 8.59 -13.58
C ILE A 140 7.34 8.49 -12.65
N ALA A 141 7.48 8.91 -11.40
CA ALA A 141 6.41 8.83 -10.42
C ALA A 141 5.20 9.70 -10.80
N LEU A 142 5.42 10.95 -11.23
CA LEU A 142 4.33 11.84 -11.62
C LEU A 142 3.55 11.29 -12.81
N VAL A 143 4.24 10.85 -13.87
CA VAL A 143 3.59 10.23 -15.05
C VAL A 143 2.82 8.98 -14.65
N LYS A 144 3.34 8.19 -13.71
CA LYS A 144 2.69 6.95 -13.25
C LYS A 144 1.44 7.20 -12.43
N PHE A 145 1.51 8.10 -11.45
CA PHE A 145 0.37 8.43 -10.60
C PHE A 145 -0.75 9.10 -11.39
N ASP A 146 -0.41 9.94 -12.37
CA ASP A 146 -1.39 10.48 -13.33
C ASP A 146 -2.12 9.37 -14.08
N ARG A 147 -1.38 8.41 -14.67
CA ARG A 147 -1.96 7.25 -15.36
C ARG A 147 -2.77 6.32 -14.45
N PHE A 148 -2.39 6.19 -13.18
CA PHE A 148 -3.17 5.42 -12.22
C PHE A 148 -4.49 6.12 -11.95
N GLY A 149 -4.49 7.42 -11.73
CA GLY A 149 -5.66 8.19 -11.31
C GLY A 149 -6.03 7.92 -9.86
N PHE A 150 -6.47 8.97 -9.15
CA PHE A 150 -6.73 8.93 -7.70
C PHE A 150 -7.69 7.81 -7.27
N ASN A 151 -8.75 7.55 -8.05
CA ASN A 151 -9.73 6.53 -7.71
C ASN A 151 -9.14 5.12 -7.68
N ASN A 152 -8.15 4.82 -8.54
CA ASN A 152 -7.51 3.51 -8.58
C ASN A 152 -6.45 3.36 -7.48
N LEU A 153 -6.01 4.45 -6.84
CA LEU A 153 -5.14 4.36 -5.67
C LEU A 153 -5.91 3.87 -4.43
N ILE A 154 -7.24 4.00 -4.42
CA ILE A 154 -8.06 3.53 -3.30
C ILE A 154 -8.29 2.02 -3.41
N PHE A 155 -7.98 1.29 -2.34
CA PHE A 155 -8.28 -0.12 -2.20
C PHE A 155 -9.57 -0.31 -1.40
N LYS A 156 -10.47 -1.17 -1.87
CA LYS A 156 -11.74 -1.50 -1.21
C LYS A 156 -11.96 -3.01 -1.24
N TYR A 157 -12.31 -3.58 -0.10
CA TYR A 157 -12.64 -5.00 0.03
C TYR A 157 -13.92 -5.17 0.86
N GLY A 158 -14.84 -6.02 0.40
CA GLY A 158 -16.12 -6.26 1.07
C GLY A 158 -17.10 -5.08 1.06
N ILE A 159 -16.79 -4.00 0.33
CA ILE A 159 -17.61 -2.78 0.28
C ILE A 159 -18.44 -2.79 -0.99
N ARG A 160 -19.76 -2.79 -0.83
CA ARG A 160 -20.70 -2.51 -1.91
C ARG A 160 -21.14 -1.07 -1.75
N LEU A 161 -20.85 -0.21 -2.73
CA LEU A 161 -21.49 1.09 -2.78
C LEU A 161 -22.99 0.85 -3.04
N PRO A 162 -23.89 1.55 -2.33
CA PRO A 162 -25.29 1.56 -2.71
C PRO A 162 -25.40 2.00 -4.18
N ASN A 163 -26.17 1.27 -4.99
CA ASN A 163 -26.51 1.72 -6.35
C ASN A 163 -27.49 2.90 -6.24
N PHE A 164 -26.97 4.11 -6.05
CA PHE A 164 -27.78 5.33 -5.95
C PHE A 164 -28.60 5.61 -7.24
N THR A 165 -28.20 5.04 -8.38
CA THR A 165 -28.92 5.16 -9.65
C THR A 165 -30.20 4.31 -9.75
N LYS A 166 -30.38 3.27 -8.92
CA LYS A 166 -31.61 2.45 -8.96
C LYS A 166 -32.80 3.07 -8.19
N ASN A 167 -32.56 4.06 -7.35
CA ASN A 167 -33.60 4.68 -6.52
C ASN A 167 -34.23 5.94 -7.13
N LEU A 168 -33.67 6.47 -8.22
CA LEU A 168 -34.26 7.59 -8.96
C LEU A 168 -35.36 7.13 -9.93
N ASN A 169 -35.30 5.91 -10.46
CA ASN A 169 -36.30 5.36 -11.39
C ASN A 169 -37.44 4.58 -10.71
N ARG A 170 -37.59 4.70 -9.37
CA ARG A 170 -38.70 4.09 -8.61
C ARG A 170 -39.69 5.11 -8.05
N LYS A 171 -39.56 6.37 -8.46
CA LYS A 171 -40.51 7.46 -8.20
C LYS A 171 -40.82 8.17 -9.52
N SER A 172 -41.53 7.49 -10.40
CA SER A 172 -42.25 8.07 -11.54
C SER A 172 -43.50 7.24 -11.78
#